data_AF-A0A3D0XI39-F1
#
_entry.id   AF-A0A3D0XI39-F1
#
_cell.length_a   1.000
_cell.length_b   1.000
_cell.length_c   1.000
_cell.angle_alpha   90.00
_cell.angle_beta   90.00
_cell.angle_gamma   90.00
#
_symmetry.space_group_name_H-M   'P 1'
#
loop_
_entity.id
_entity.type
_entity.pdbx_description
1 polymer ?
#
loop_
_entity_poly.entity_id
_entity_poly.type
_entity_poly.pdbx_seq_one_letter_code
_entity_poly.pdbx_strand_id
1 'polypeptide(L)'
;MKNLPKLLVLELWGLGDLAIASSFINKATQSFQVTVVAKSYAHDLRPLLWPDAKVLSWHAPWTAFRGKYRFDRWPWKSLHQTLSTLRSQRFDVAVS
;
A
#
# COMPACT_ATOMS: atom_id res chain seq x y z
N MET A 1 6.83 -19.21 16.17
CA MET A 1 6.43 -18.48 14.94
C MET A 1 7.63 -17.66 14.47
N LYS A 2 8.12 -17.83 13.25
CA LYS A 2 9.23 -17.02 12.74
C LYS A 2 8.80 -15.55 12.71
N ASN A 3 9.54 -14.69 13.40
CA ASN A 3 9.30 -13.25 13.39
C ASN A 3 9.87 -12.69 12.08
N LEU A 4 9.11 -12.78 10.99
CA LEU A 4 9.54 -12.27 9.68
C LEU A 4 9.60 -10.73 9.71
N PRO A 5 10.59 -10.10 9.05
CA PRO A 5 10.65 -8.65 8.91
C PRO A 5 9.40 -8.10 8.20
N LYS A 6 8.97 -6.90 8.58
CA LYS A 6 7.81 -6.21 8.03
C LYS A 6 8.22 -5.41 6.79
N LEU A 7 7.58 -5.73 5.67
CA LEU A 7 7.76 -5.01 4.41
C LEU A 7 6.54 -4.15 4.11
N LEU A 8 6.78 -2.86 3.86
CA LEU A 8 5.80 -1.95 3.29
C LEU A 8 6.00 -1.87 1.78
N VAL A 9 4.95 -2.16 1.01
CA VAL A 9 4.90 -1.91 -0.44
C VAL A 9 3.95 -0.76 -0.68
N LEU A 10 4.44 0.35 -1.22
CA LEU A 10 3.63 1.51 -1.59
C LEU A 10 3.34 1.42 -3.08
N GLU A 11 2.07 1.24 -3.47
CA GLU A 11 1.65 1.42 -4.85
C GLU A 11 0.42 2.33 -4.93
N LEU A 12 0.63 3.61 -5.26
CA LEU A 12 -0.38 4.66 -5.17
C LEU A 12 -1.03 5.01 -6.53
N TRP A 13 -0.52 4.48 -7.63
CA TRP A 13 -0.87 4.93 -8.98
C TRP A 13 -2.09 4.22 -9.54
N GLY A 14 -1.97 2.95 -9.87
CA GLY A 14 -2.88 2.32 -10.82
C GLY A 14 -2.97 0.81 -10.72
N LEU A 15 -4.01 0.26 -11.35
CA LEU A 15 -4.19 -1.19 -11.42
C LEU A 15 -3.06 -1.85 -12.22
N GLY A 16 -2.57 -1.19 -13.27
CA GLY A 16 -1.51 -1.69 -14.13
C GLY A 16 -0.18 -1.84 -13.38
N ASP A 17 0.23 -0.81 -12.65
CA ASP A 17 1.45 -0.83 -11.83
C ASP A 17 1.37 -1.92 -10.75
N LEU A 18 0.21 -2.03 -10.06
CA LEU A 18 0.00 -3.08 -9.06
C LEU A 18 -0.01 -4.49 -9.67
N ALA A 19 -0.54 -4.66 -10.89
CA ALA A 19 -0.52 -5.94 -11.60
C ALA A 19 0.92 -6.37 -11.93
N ILE A 20 1.76 -5.44 -12.41
CA ILE A 20 3.18 -5.69 -12.68
C ILE A 20 3.92 -6.06 -11.37
N ALA A 21 3.63 -5.35 -10.28
CA ALA A 21 4.24 -5.61 -8.98
C ALA A 21 3.73 -6.91 -8.29
N SER A 22 2.66 -7.53 -8.77
CA SER A 22 1.98 -8.63 -8.06
C SER A 22 2.87 -9.86 -7.85
N SER A 23 3.69 -10.23 -8.84
CA SER A 23 4.63 -11.36 -8.69
C SER A 23 5.68 -11.09 -7.61
N PHE A 24 6.16 -9.85 -7.51
CA PHE A 24 7.06 -9.43 -6.43
C PHE A 24 6.36 -9.51 -5.07
N ILE A 25 5.16 -8.95 -4.94
CA ILE A 25 4.38 -8.96 -3.69
C ILE A 25 4.17 -10.39 -3.21
N ASN A 26 3.71 -11.28 -4.09
CA ASN A 26 3.46 -12.68 -3.74
C ASN A 26 4.74 -13.45 -3.40
N LYS A 27 5.88 -13.13 -4.04
CA LYS A 27 7.15 -13.74 -3.68
C LYS A 27 7.66 -13.25 -2.33
N ALA A 28 7.46 -11.96 -2.04
CA ALA A 28 7.93 -11.34 -0.80
C ALA A 28 7.23 -11.88 0.46
N THR A 29 5.97 -12.32 0.37
CA THR A 29 5.24 -12.92 1.52
C THR A 29 5.91 -14.19 2.06
N GLN A 30 6.76 -14.85 1.26
CA GLN A 30 7.53 -16.02 1.68
C GLN A 30 8.64 -15.68 2.68
N SER A 31 9.04 -14.41 2.78
CA SER A 31 10.17 -13.94 3.61
C SER A 31 9.84 -12.73 4.47
N PHE A 32 8.71 -12.05 4.23
CA PHE A 32 8.31 -10.82 4.90
C PHE A 32 6.84 -10.86 5.33
N GLN A 33 6.51 -10.12 6.39
CA GLN A 33 5.13 -9.70 6.66
C GLN A 33 4.81 -8.51 5.76
N VAL A 34 4.20 -8.78 4.61
CA VAL A 34 3.95 -7.75 3.59
C VAL A 34 2.65 -6.99 3.87
N THR A 35 2.73 -5.67 3.85
CA THR A 35 1.58 -4.76 3.79
C THR A 35 1.66 -3.94 2.52
N VAL A 36 0.62 -4.02 1.70
CA VAL A 36 0.46 -3.25 0.46
C VAL A 36 -0.43 -2.05 0.75
N VAL A 37 0.09 -0.85 0.53
CA VAL A 37 -0.71 0.38 0.52
C VAL A 37 -1.06 0.69 -0.92
N ALA A 38 -2.34 0.58 -1.25
CA ALA A 38 -2.82 0.82 -2.60
C ALA A 38 -4.25 1.36 -2.61
N LYS A 39 -4.79 1.63 -3.80
CA LYS A 39 -6.20 1.99 -3.94
C LYS A 39 -7.11 0.80 -3.66
N SER A 40 -8.41 1.06 -3.48
CA SER A 40 -9.39 0.08 -3.00
C SER A 40 -9.47 -1.22 -3.81
N TYR A 41 -9.19 -1.19 -5.12
CA TYR A 41 -9.16 -2.40 -5.97
C TYR A 41 -8.15 -3.44 -5.49
N ALA A 42 -7.14 -3.07 -4.69
CA ALA A 42 -6.18 -4.02 -4.15
C ALA A 42 -6.83 -5.06 -3.21
N HIS A 43 -7.97 -4.74 -2.59
CA HIS A 43 -8.72 -5.72 -1.79
C HIS A 43 -9.27 -6.87 -2.64
N ASP A 44 -9.70 -6.57 -3.87
CA ASP A 44 -10.25 -7.57 -4.79
C ASP A 44 -9.14 -8.43 -5.41
N LEU A 45 -7.96 -7.84 -5.63
CA LEU A 45 -6.80 -8.55 -6.18
C LEU A 45 -6.10 -9.46 -5.15
N ARG A 46 -6.04 -9.02 -3.88
CA ARG A 46 -5.39 -9.74 -2.79
C ARG A 46 -5.68 -11.25 -2.76
N PRO A 47 -6.94 -11.71 -2.67
CA PRO A 47 -7.24 -13.14 -2.55
C PRO A 47 -6.78 -13.96 -3.76
N LEU A 48 -6.66 -13.33 -4.94
CA LEU A 48 -6.29 -14.00 -6.18
C LEU A 48 -4.77 -14.02 -6.41
N LEU A 49 -4.08 -12.92 -6.08
CA LEU A 49 -2.70 -12.71 -6.50
C LEU A 49 -1.68 -12.86 -5.37
N TRP A 50 -2.05 -12.51 -4.14
CA TRP A 50 -1.14 -12.51 -2.97
C TRP A 50 -1.94 -12.64 -1.67
N PRO A 51 -2.61 -13.79 -1.42
CA PRO A 51 -3.57 -13.94 -0.32
C PRO A 51 -2.99 -13.65 1.07
N ASP A 52 -1.67 -13.83 1.24
CA ASP A 52 -0.95 -13.67 2.51
C ASP A 52 -0.53 -12.23 2.83
N ALA A 53 -0.65 -11.28 1.89
CA ALA A 53 -0.34 -9.88 2.18
C ALA A 53 -1.55 -9.16 2.82
N LYS A 54 -1.24 -8.15 3.63
CA LYS A 54 -2.23 -7.20 4.17
C LYS A 54 -2.44 -6.04 3.21
N VAL A 55 -3.64 -5.49 3.20
CA VAL A 55 -4.00 -4.32 2.39
C VAL A 55 -4.40 -3.17 3.28
N LEU A 56 -3.76 -2.03 3.06
CA LEU A 56 -4.22 -0.75 3.57
C LEU A 56 -4.65 0.09 2.37
N SER A 57 -5.96 0.30 2.25
CA SER A 57 -6.48 1.14 1.18
C SER A 57 -6.31 2.62 1.49
N TRP A 58 -5.67 3.34 0.57
CA TRP A 58 -5.57 4.79 0.68
C TRP A 58 -5.48 5.45 -0.70
N HIS A 59 -6.21 6.55 -0.87
CA HIS A 59 -6.24 7.30 -2.12
C HIS A 59 -5.39 8.57 -1.97
N ALA A 60 -4.18 8.52 -2.53
CA ALA A 60 -3.25 9.64 -2.50
C ALA A 60 -3.80 10.82 -3.35
N PRO A 61 -3.97 12.03 -2.79
CA PRO A 61 -4.62 13.14 -3.50
C PRO A 61 -3.81 13.63 -4.71
N TRP A 62 -2.48 13.41 -4.72
CA TRP A 62 -1.62 13.74 -5.84
C TRP A 62 -1.75 12.79 -7.04
N THR A 63 -2.35 11.60 -6.86
CA THR A 63 -2.59 10.64 -7.96
C THR A 63 -3.96 10.81 -8.62
N ALA A 64 -4.72 11.85 -8.24
CA ALA A 64 -5.95 12.23 -8.90
C ALA A 64 -5.69 12.86 -10.28
N PHE A 65 -6.55 12.54 -11.27
CA PHE A 65 -6.44 13.12 -12.62
C PHE A 65 -6.70 14.63 -12.67
N ARG A 66 -7.57 15.15 -11.79
CA ARG A 66 -7.96 16.56 -11.76
C ARG A 66 -7.85 17.11 -10.35
N GLY A 67 -7.49 18.39 -10.24
CA GLY A 67 -7.46 19.08 -8.95
C GLY A 67 -6.34 18.64 -7.99
N LYS A 68 -5.37 17.83 -8.44
CA LYS A 68 -4.28 17.29 -7.60
C LYS A 68 -3.44 18.36 -6.87
N TYR A 69 -3.38 19.59 -7.38
CA TYR A 69 -2.65 20.71 -6.76
C TYR A 69 -3.52 21.62 -5.88
N ARG A 70 -4.80 21.29 -5.64
CA ARG A 70 -5.67 22.03 -4.71
C ARG A 70 -5.43 21.59 -3.28
N PHE A 71 -4.31 22.01 -2.71
CA PHE A 71 -3.84 21.62 -1.38
C PHE A 71 -4.85 21.93 -0.27
N ASP A 72 -5.62 23.01 -0.39
CA ASP A 72 -6.72 23.36 0.52
C ASP A 72 -7.80 22.29 0.61
N ARG A 73 -7.99 21.51 -0.46
CA ARG A 73 -8.99 20.44 -0.56
C ARG A 73 -8.43 19.05 -0.28
N TRP A 74 -7.14 18.93 0.04
CA TRP A 74 -6.56 17.64 0.36
C TRP A 74 -7.15 17.08 1.65
N PRO A 75 -7.32 15.75 1.75
CA PRO A 75 -7.83 15.11 2.95
C PRO A 75 -6.73 15.00 4.03
N TRP A 76 -6.20 16.15 4.50
CA TRP A 76 -5.06 16.23 5.42
C TRP A 76 -5.22 15.35 6.65
N LYS A 77 -6.41 15.35 7.27
CA LYS A 77 -6.71 14.51 8.43
C LYS A 77 -6.53 13.02 8.10
N SER A 78 -7.05 12.56 6.96
CA SER A 78 -6.88 11.17 6.50
C SER A 78 -5.42 10.84 6.19
N LEU A 79 -4.69 11.75 5.54
CA LEU A 79 -3.26 11.60 5.27
C LEU A 79 -2.48 11.41 6.58
N HIS A 80 -2.68 12.28 7.58
CA HIS A 80 -2.01 12.17 8.88
C HIS A 80 -2.38 10.88 9.61
N GLN A 81 -3.65 10.46 9.56
CA GLN A 81 -4.09 9.19 10.13
C GLN A 81 -3.41 7.99 9.45
N THR A 82 -3.36 7.95 8.12
CA THR A 82 -2.67 6.90 7.37
C THR A 82 -1.19 6.85 7.71
N LEU A 83 -0.51 8.00 7.73
CA LEU A 83 0.91 8.08 8.11
C LEU A 83 1.16 7.63 9.54
N SER A 84 0.29 8.01 10.48
CA SER A 84 0.37 7.56 11.87
C SER A 84 0.22 6.05 11.99
N THR A 85 -0.76 5.46 11.28
CA THR A 85 -0.99 4.01 11.23
C THR A 85 0.19 3.27 10.61
N LEU A 86 0.80 3.80 9.55
CA LEU A 86 1.96 3.16 8.94
C LEU A 86 3.19 3.23 9.85
N ARG A 87 3.42 4.39 10.48
CA ARG A 87 4.54 4.57 11.43
C ARG A 87 4.41 3.68 12.67
N SER A 88 3.20 3.52 13.20
CA SER A 88 2.97 2.66 14.38
C SER A 88 3.24 1.19 14.10
N GLN A 89 3.14 0.75 12.84
CA GLN A 89 3.45 -0.63 12.46
C GLN A 89 4.95 -0.96 12.48
N ARG A 90 5.84 0.05 12.47
CA ARG A 90 7.31 -0.09 12.51
C ARG A 90 7.82 -1.08 11.45
N PHE A 91 7.66 -0.72 10.18
CA PHE A 91 8.20 -1.49 9.06
C PHE A 91 9.73 -1.49 9.06
N ASP A 92 10.33 -2.63 8.77
CA ASP A 92 11.78 -2.81 8.71
C ASP A 92 12.33 -2.35 7.35
N VAL A 93 11.55 -2.55 6.28
CA VAL A 93 11.90 -2.20 4.90
C VAL A 93 10.66 -1.62 4.20
N ALA A 94 10.89 -0.69 3.27
CA ALA A 94 9.87 -0.16 2.40
C ALA A 94 10.35 -0.13 0.93
N VAL A 95 9.42 -0.38 0.01
CA VAL A 95 9.61 -0.21 -1.44
C VAL A 95 8.42 0.56 -2.01
N SER A 96 8.67 1.42 -3.01
CA SER A 96 7.68 2.28 -3.66
C SER A 96 7.87 2.28 -5.16
#